data_AF-A0A7C2EWE3-F1
#
_entry.id   AF-A0A7C2EWE3-F1
#
_cell.length_a   1.000
_cell.length_b   1.000
_cell.length_c   1.000
_cell.angle_alpha   90.00
_cell.angle_beta   90.00
_cell.angle_gamma   90.00
#
_symmetry.space_group_name_H-M   'P 1'
#
loop_
_entity.id
_entity.type
_entity.pdbx_description
1 polymer ?
#
loop_
_entity_poly.entity_id
_entity_poly.type
_entity_poly.pdbx_seq_one_letter_code
_entity_poly.pdbx_strand_id
1 'polypeptide(L)'
;MATIPQPVSDPLPQELDFARAQAFTGRVINDLSGAVVSIMCTVGERLNLFKDLAARGPATSLELASRMDLNERYVREWLSVMASATYLEYDPQSKRFALPPEHAVTLAWEGGLFFMGGVYQHLPGLFRPLDQVVQAFMHGGGVPQSAFDDDFREGMERISASWFENLLVQEWIAALPDVRAKLERGAEAADVGCGGGRALIEMARAFPNSTFTG
;
A
#
# COMPACT_ATOMS: atom_id res chain seq x y z
N MET A 1 9.91 -39.53 -19.66
CA MET A 1 10.90 -38.42 -19.75
C MET A 1 10.28 -37.35 -20.63
N ALA A 2 9.68 -36.31 -20.05
CA ALA A 2 9.05 -35.24 -20.83
C ALA A 2 10.14 -34.34 -21.43
N THR A 3 10.12 -34.24 -22.75
CA THR A 3 11.05 -33.44 -23.57
C THR A 3 10.83 -31.96 -23.25
N ILE A 4 11.90 -31.26 -22.85
CA ILE A 4 11.89 -29.80 -22.71
C ILE A 4 11.66 -29.21 -24.11
N PRO A 5 10.63 -28.35 -24.32
CA PRO A 5 10.43 -27.68 -25.60
C PRO A 5 11.66 -26.85 -25.96
N GLN A 6 12.18 -27.02 -27.17
CA GLN A 6 13.23 -26.15 -27.71
C GLN A 6 12.68 -24.72 -27.78
N PRO A 7 13.48 -23.68 -27.42
CA PRO A 7 13.04 -22.31 -27.55
C PRO A 7 12.68 -22.04 -29.01
N VAL A 8 11.47 -21.52 -29.24
CA VAL A 8 11.00 -21.08 -30.55
C VAL A 8 11.90 -19.93 -30.99
N SER A 9 12.87 -20.22 -31.85
CA SER A 9 13.74 -19.21 -32.45
C SER A 9 13.02 -18.60 -33.65
N ASP A 10 11.93 -17.88 -33.41
CA ASP A 10 11.40 -17.00 -34.44
C ASP A 10 12.51 -15.99 -34.79
N PRO A 11 12.83 -15.80 -36.09
CA PRO A 11 13.87 -14.86 -36.48
C PRO A 11 13.49 -13.46 -35.99
N LEU A 12 14.45 -12.79 -35.34
CA LEU A 12 14.28 -11.41 -34.89
C LEU A 12 13.88 -10.53 -36.10
N PRO A 13 12.99 -9.54 -35.92
CA PRO A 13 12.56 -8.66 -37.00
C PRO A 13 13.75 -8.06 -37.75
N GLN A 14 13.66 -7.97 -39.08
CA GLN A 14 14.75 -7.50 -39.96
C GLN A 14 15.26 -6.07 -39.62
N GLU A 15 14.46 -5.26 -38.94
CA GLU A 15 14.81 -3.91 -38.47
C GLU A 15 14.88 -3.82 -36.92
N LEU A 16 15.54 -4.79 -36.27
CA LEU A 16 15.76 -4.73 -34.82
C LEU A 16 16.83 -3.68 -34.47
N ASP A 17 16.39 -2.59 -33.83
CA ASP A 17 17.29 -1.67 -33.13
C ASP A 17 17.63 -2.23 -31.74
N PHE A 18 18.84 -2.80 -31.61
CA PHE A 18 19.33 -3.39 -30.36
C PHE A 18 19.42 -2.38 -29.21
N ALA A 19 19.70 -1.11 -29.48
CA ALA A 19 19.80 -0.09 -28.43
C ALA A 19 18.41 0.21 -27.84
N ARG A 20 17.39 0.32 -28.71
CA ARG A 20 16.00 0.48 -28.28
C ARG A 20 15.49 -0.75 -27.51
N ALA A 21 15.83 -1.95 -27.97
CA ALA A 21 15.46 -3.18 -27.28
C ALA A 21 16.11 -3.26 -25.88
N GLN A 22 17.39 -2.95 -25.76
CA GLN A 22 18.09 -2.94 -24.47
C GLN A 22 17.51 -1.92 -23.49
N ALA A 23 17.22 -0.70 -23.96
CA ALA A 23 16.59 0.34 -23.14
C ALA A 23 15.22 -0.11 -22.62
N PHE A 24 14.42 -0.75 -23.47
CA PHE A 24 13.12 -1.28 -23.07
C PHE A 24 13.23 -2.45 -22.08
N THR A 25 14.17 -3.36 -22.27
CA THR A 25 14.48 -4.42 -21.29
C THR A 25 14.84 -3.83 -19.93
N GLY A 26 15.64 -2.76 -19.90
CA GLY A 26 15.97 -2.04 -18.66
C GLY A 26 14.73 -1.49 -17.95
N ARG A 27 13.79 -0.91 -18.70
CA ARG A 27 12.51 -0.45 -18.15
C ARG A 27 11.72 -1.61 -17.52
N VAL A 28 11.58 -2.74 -18.22
CA VAL A 28 10.83 -3.91 -17.71
C VAL A 28 11.47 -4.45 -16.43
N ILE A 29 12.79 -4.50 -16.36
CA ILE A 29 13.51 -4.91 -15.15
C ILE A 29 13.21 -3.96 -13.98
N ASN A 30 13.16 -2.65 -14.23
CA ASN A 30 12.81 -1.66 -13.19
C ASN A 30 11.37 -1.86 -12.70
N ASP A 31 10.41 -2.08 -13.60
CA ASP A 31 9.00 -2.32 -13.24
C ASP A 31 8.86 -3.59 -12.38
N LEU A 32 9.53 -4.68 -12.77
CA LEU A 32 9.55 -5.93 -12.00
C LEU A 32 10.23 -5.77 -10.62
N SER A 33 11.33 -5.01 -10.58
CA SER A 33 12.01 -4.71 -9.32
C SER A 33 11.10 -3.91 -8.39
N GLY A 34 10.37 -2.93 -8.91
CA GLY A 34 9.36 -2.16 -8.17
C GLY A 34 8.21 -3.03 -7.64
N ALA A 35 7.76 -4.02 -8.42
CA ALA A 35 6.75 -4.98 -7.98
C ALA A 35 7.25 -5.84 -6.81
N VAL A 36 8.47 -6.38 -6.89
CA VAL A 36 9.08 -7.17 -5.81
C VAL A 36 9.27 -6.33 -4.54
N VAL A 37 9.75 -5.08 -4.69
CA VAL A 37 9.86 -4.14 -3.57
C VAL A 37 8.50 -3.88 -2.92
N SER A 38 7.45 -3.70 -3.71
CA SER A 38 6.08 -3.48 -3.20
C SER A 38 5.55 -4.69 -2.41
N ILE A 39 5.91 -5.91 -2.82
CA ILE A 39 5.61 -7.13 -2.06
C ILE A 39 6.36 -7.11 -0.71
N MET A 40 7.64 -6.70 -0.69
CA MET A 40 8.39 -6.58 0.56
C MET A 40 7.87 -5.44 1.47
N CYS A 41 7.37 -4.34 0.91
CA CYS A 41 6.67 -3.31 1.67
C CYS A 41 5.40 -3.86 2.32
N THR A 42 4.64 -4.70 1.60
CA THR A 42 3.48 -5.41 2.16
C THR A 42 3.86 -6.28 3.35
N VAL A 43 4.96 -7.02 3.26
CA VAL A 43 5.49 -7.80 4.40
C VAL A 43 5.85 -6.90 5.57
N GLY A 44 6.54 -5.79 5.30
CA GLY A 44 6.93 -4.80 6.30
C GLY A 44 5.73 -4.16 7.02
N GLU A 45 4.69 -3.82 6.27
CA GLU A 45 3.43 -3.27 6.79
C GLU A 45 2.72 -4.29 7.69
N ARG A 46 2.50 -5.52 7.21
CA ARG A 46 1.80 -6.58 7.98
C ARG A 46 2.49 -6.93 9.28
N LEU A 47 3.82 -6.88 9.30
CA LEU A 47 4.64 -7.19 10.47
C LEU A 47 4.98 -5.94 11.30
N ASN A 48 4.50 -4.76 10.92
CA ASN A 48 4.81 -3.47 11.57
C ASN A 48 6.32 -3.15 11.66
N LEU A 49 7.14 -3.67 10.74
CA LEU A 49 8.60 -3.49 10.77
C LEU A 49 9.01 -2.03 10.58
N PHE A 50 8.35 -1.31 9.69
CA PHE A 50 8.61 0.13 9.49
C PHE A 50 8.22 0.93 10.74
N LYS A 51 7.10 0.59 11.39
CA LYS A 51 6.65 1.26 12.62
C LYS A 51 7.60 1.01 13.79
N ASP A 52 8.14 -0.22 13.95
CA ASP A 52 9.17 -0.49 14.96
C ASP A 52 10.43 0.34 14.71
N LEU A 53 10.96 0.35 13.48
CA LEU A 53 12.15 1.13 13.13
C LEU A 53 11.93 2.64 13.33
N ALA A 54 10.76 3.17 12.98
CA ALA A 54 10.41 4.57 13.23
C ALA A 54 10.35 4.90 14.73
N ALA A 55 9.71 4.04 15.52
CA ALA A 55 9.46 4.31 16.94
C ALA A 55 10.66 4.02 17.85
N ARG A 56 11.49 3.02 17.49
CA ARG A 56 12.55 2.48 18.35
C ARG A 56 13.94 2.59 17.75
N GLY A 57 14.04 3.26 16.60
CA GLY A 57 15.29 3.60 15.95
C GLY A 57 16.04 2.41 15.32
N PRO A 58 17.27 2.66 14.84
CA PRO A 58 18.02 1.72 14.02
C PRO A 58 18.34 0.40 14.73
N ALA A 59 18.28 -0.71 13.99
CA ALA A 59 18.50 -2.05 14.52
C ALA A 59 19.33 -2.93 13.58
N THR A 60 20.15 -3.81 14.15
CA THR A 60 20.68 -4.97 13.42
C THR A 60 19.56 -5.98 13.15
N SER A 61 19.78 -6.96 12.26
CA SER A 61 18.79 -8.02 12.01
C SER A 61 18.42 -8.82 13.26
N LEU A 62 19.41 -9.15 14.11
CA LEU A 62 19.21 -9.85 15.39
C LEU A 62 18.37 -9.04 16.36
N GLU A 63 18.65 -7.73 16.47
CA GLU A 63 17.90 -6.87 17.38
C GLU A 63 16.47 -6.69 16.92
N LEU A 64 16.22 -6.40 15.64
CA LEU A 64 14.87 -6.24 15.11
C LEU A 64 14.07 -7.54 15.24
N ALA A 65 14.68 -8.68 14.92
CA ALA A 65 14.07 -9.99 15.08
C ALA A 65 13.70 -10.29 16.53
N SER A 66 14.59 -10.01 17.48
CA SER A 66 14.33 -10.17 18.92
C SER A 66 13.24 -9.22 19.41
N ARG A 67 13.27 -7.96 18.97
CA ARG A 67 12.28 -6.92 19.31
C ARG A 67 10.86 -7.28 18.88
N MET A 68 10.72 -7.96 17.76
CA MET A 68 9.45 -8.25 17.10
C MET A 68 9.01 -9.72 17.22
N ASP A 69 9.78 -10.55 17.93
CA ASP A 69 9.59 -12.01 18.01
C ASP A 69 9.47 -12.68 16.63
N LEU A 70 10.43 -12.37 15.75
CA LEU A 70 10.48 -12.86 14.38
C LEU A 70 11.71 -13.73 14.13
N ASN A 71 11.64 -14.55 13.09
CA ASN A 71 12.80 -15.32 12.66
C ASN A 71 13.85 -14.41 12.02
N GLU A 72 15.04 -14.36 12.64
CA GLU A 72 16.12 -13.47 12.22
C GLU A 72 16.57 -13.66 10.77
N ARG A 73 16.54 -14.90 10.25
CA ARG A 73 16.95 -15.16 8.87
C ARG A 73 16.09 -14.39 7.87
N TYR A 74 14.78 -14.37 8.09
CA TYR A 74 13.82 -13.67 7.22
C TYR A 74 13.86 -12.16 7.42
N VAL A 75 14.04 -11.69 8.67
CA VAL A 75 14.24 -10.26 8.96
C VAL A 75 15.49 -9.74 8.24
N ARG A 76 16.59 -10.50 8.25
CA ARG A 76 17.84 -10.12 7.57
C ARG A 76 17.66 -9.97 6.06
N GLU A 77 16.94 -10.89 5.41
CA GLU A 77 16.65 -10.80 3.99
C GLU A 77 15.77 -9.60 3.67
N TRP A 78 14.70 -9.39 4.45
CA TRP A 78 13.83 -8.23 4.30
C TRP A 78 14.60 -6.91 4.43
N LEU A 79 15.44 -6.78 5.47
CA LEU A 79 16.30 -5.61 5.68
C LEU A 79 17.25 -5.37 4.49
N SER A 80 17.82 -6.45 3.94
CA SER A 80 18.72 -6.37 2.78
C SER A 80 17.99 -5.87 1.53
N VAL A 81 16.78 -6.39 1.25
CA VAL A 81 15.98 -5.91 0.12
C VAL A 81 15.60 -4.44 0.31
N MET A 82 15.12 -4.06 1.49
CA MET A 82 14.68 -2.67 1.75
C MET A 82 15.82 -1.67 1.76
N ALA A 83 17.02 -2.05 2.21
CA ALA A 83 18.21 -1.22 2.06
C ALA A 83 18.66 -1.10 0.60
N SER A 84 18.68 -2.20 -0.15
CA SER A 84 19.05 -2.18 -1.58
C SER A 84 18.09 -1.36 -2.44
N ALA A 85 16.81 -1.32 -2.04
CA ALA A 85 15.76 -0.55 -2.68
C ALA A 85 15.70 0.91 -2.20
N THR A 86 16.62 1.34 -1.33
CA THR A 86 16.70 2.70 -0.77
C THR A 86 15.54 3.11 0.15
N TYR A 87 14.77 2.15 0.67
CA TYR A 87 13.74 2.40 1.68
C TYR A 87 14.36 2.56 3.07
N LEU A 88 15.42 1.80 3.35
CA LEU A 88 16.19 1.86 4.60
C LEU A 88 17.63 2.29 4.31
N GLU A 89 18.25 2.95 5.29
CA GLU A 89 19.69 3.18 5.30
C GLU A 89 20.39 2.04 6.03
N TYR A 90 21.59 1.67 5.57
CA TYR A 90 22.43 0.66 6.21
C TYR A 90 23.79 1.25 6.58
N ASP A 91 24.15 1.19 7.87
CA ASP A 91 25.48 1.55 8.35
C ASP A 91 26.38 0.29 8.40
N PRO A 92 27.45 0.21 7.58
CA PRO A 92 28.34 -0.95 7.56
C PRO A 92 29.18 -1.10 8.83
N GLN A 93 29.40 -0.05 9.62
CA GLN A 93 30.20 -0.12 10.85
C GLN A 93 29.40 -0.77 11.98
N SER A 94 28.20 -0.25 12.25
CA SER A 94 27.32 -0.80 13.29
C SER A 94 26.47 -1.98 12.79
N LYS A 95 26.40 -2.21 11.48
CA LYS A 95 25.52 -3.19 10.80
C LYS A 95 24.04 -2.95 11.08
N ARG A 96 23.67 -1.71 11.39
CA ARG A 96 22.29 -1.32 11.70
C ARG A 96 21.59 -0.79 10.46
N PHE A 97 20.30 -1.05 10.42
CA PHE A 97 19.38 -0.52 9.43
C PHE A 97 18.51 0.54 10.09
N ALA A 98 18.33 1.68 9.42
CA ALA A 98 17.53 2.80 9.88
C ALA A 98 16.41 3.08 8.86
N LEU A 99 15.24 3.46 9.36
CA LEU A 99 14.20 4.07 8.54
C LEU A 99 14.38 5.60 8.62
N PRO A 100 14.73 6.29 7.53
CA PRO A 100 14.84 7.74 7.53
C PRO A 100 13.52 8.41 7.98
N PRO A 101 13.56 9.50 8.76
CA PRO A 101 12.35 10.21 9.18
C PRO A 101 11.44 10.63 8.02
N GLU A 102 12.02 11.02 6.90
CA GLU A 102 11.32 11.42 5.67
C GLU A 102 10.55 10.25 5.07
N HIS A 103 11.07 9.02 5.18
CA HIS A 103 10.41 7.81 4.70
C HIS A 103 9.33 7.33 5.67
N ALA A 104 9.52 7.58 6.98
CA ALA A 104 8.57 7.20 8.02
C ALA A 104 7.21 7.88 7.87
N VAL A 105 7.16 9.11 7.32
CA VAL A 105 5.92 9.80 6.96
C VAL A 105 5.03 8.95 6.04
N THR A 106 5.65 8.24 5.11
CA THR A 106 4.96 7.39 4.13
C THR A 106 4.72 5.96 4.65
N LEU A 107 5.64 5.42 5.45
CA LEU A 107 5.70 4.00 5.76
C LEU A 107 5.31 3.63 7.20
N ALA A 108 5.23 4.60 8.12
CA ALA A 108 5.04 4.34 9.54
C ALA A 108 4.03 5.27 10.24
N TRP A 109 3.66 6.40 9.62
CA TRP A 109 2.74 7.36 10.22
C TRP A 109 1.27 7.05 9.88
N GLU A 110 0.68 6.08 10.58
CA GLU A 110 -0.75 5.74 10.43
C GLU A 110 -1.65 6.98 10.59
N GLY A 111 -2.62 7.14 9.69
CA GLY A 111 -3.52 8.30 9.67
C GLY A 111 -2.92 9.56 9.04
N GLY A 112 -1.63 9.59 8.71
CA GLY A 112 -1.02 10.71 7.98
C GLY A 112 -1.47 10.78 6.51
N LEU A 113 -1.55 12.00 5.95
CA LEU A 113 -1.97 12.23 4.56
C LEU A 113 -1.14 11.51 3.49
N PHE A 114 0.13 11.27 3.78
CA PHE A 114 1.07 10.61 2.87
C PHE A 114 1.28 9.13 3.19
N PHE A 115 0.57 8.60 4.18
CA PHE A 115 0.74 7.23 4.62
C PHE A 115 0.24 6.23 3.59
N MET A 116 1.11 5.28 3.23
CA MET A 116 0.88 4.30 2.16
C MET A 116 0.64 2.88 2.67
N GLY A 117 0.60 2.65 3.99
CA GLY A 117 0.36 1.32 4.56
C GLY A 117 -0.97 0.70 4.11
N GLY A 118 -2.02 1.52 3.97
CA GLY A 118 -3.31 1.07 3.40
C GLY A 118 -3.19 0.56 1.96
N VAL A 119 -2.34 1.18 1.14
CA VAL A 119 -2.07 0.72 -0.24
C VAL A 119 -1.34 -0.63 -0.23
N TYR A 120 -0.35 -0.80 0.65
CA TYR A 120 0.34 -2.08 0.77
C TYR A 120 -0.55 -3.19 1.34
N GLN A 121 -1.54 -2.87 2.19
CA GLN A 121 -2.57 -3.83 2.58
C GLN A 121 -3.54 -4.15 1.42
N HIS A 122 -3.93 -3.16 0.63
CA HIS A 122 -4.86 -3.32 -0.49
C HIS A 122 -4.29 -4.18 -1.63
N LEU A 123 -2.99 -4.03 -1.91
CA LEU A 123 -2.34 -4.56 -3.10
C LEU A 123 -2.47 -6.09 -3.25
N PRO A 124 -2.23 -6.93 -2.22
CA PRO A 124 -2.47 -8.38 -2.31
C PRO A 124 -3.92 -8.75 -2.64
N GLY A 125 -4.89 -8.01 -2.09
CA GLY A 125 -6.31 -8.23 -2.35
C GLY A 125 -6.68 -7.93 -3.81
N LEU A 126 -6.03 -6.93 -4.42
CA LEU A 126 -6.20 -6.59 -5.83
C LEU A 126 -5.69 -7.69 -6.77
N PHE A 127 -4.57 -8.33 -6.45
CA PHE A 127 -3.98 -9.38 -7.28
C PHE A 127 -4.65 -10.75 -7.11
N ARG A 128 -5.37 -10.97 -5.99
CA ARG A 128 -5.95 -12.29 -5.69
C ARG A 128 -6.90 -12.82 -6.77
N PRO A 129 -7.79 -12.03 -7.39
CA PRO A 129 -8.65 -12.53 -8.47
C PRO A 129 -8.01 -12.43 -9.87
N LEU A 130 -6.68 -12.39 -10.00
CA LEU A 130 -6.01 -12.24 -11.31
C LEU A 130 -6.51 -13.24 -12.36
N ASP A 131 -6.62 -14.52 -12.00
CA ASP A 131 -7.09 -15.55 -12.94
C ASP A 131 -8.54 -15.29 -13.39
N GLN A 132 -9.40 -14.79 -12.50
CA GLN A 132 -10.78 -14.42 -12.85
C GLN A 132 -10.82 -13.21 -13.77
N VAL A 133 -9.92 -12.24 -13.57
CA VAL A 133 -9.74 -11.12 -14.51
C VAL A 133 -9.35 -11.66 -15.89
N VAL A 134 -8.37 -12.57 -15.97
CA VAL A 134 -7.97 -13.21 -17.23
C VAL A 134 -9.18 -13.91 -17.89
N GLN A 135 -9.99 -14.64 -17.13
CA GLN A 135 -11.21 -15.25 -17.66
C GLN A 135 -12.21 -14.22 -18.21
N ALA A 136 -12.38 -13.08 -17.53
CA ALA A 136 -13.26 -12.01 -18.01
C ALA A 136 -12.74 -11.35 -19.30
N PHE A 137 -11.43 -11.25 -19.50
CA PHE A 137 -10.85 -10.81 -20.78
C PHE A 137 -11.19 -11.76 -21.93
N MET A 138 -11.21 -13.07 -21.66
CA MET A 138 -11.49 -14.09 -22.68
C MET A 138 -12.98 -14.25 -22.98
N HIS A 139 -13.84 -14.10 -21.98
CA HIS A 139 -15.24 -14.52 -22.04
C HIS A 139 -16.25 -13.39 -21.75
N GLY A 140 -15.80 -12.18 -21.42
CA GLY A 140 -16.66 -11.09 -20.96
C GLY A 140 -17.14 -11.27 -19.52
N GLY A 141 -18.03 -10.36 -19.06
CA GLY A 141 -18.53 -10.35 -17.68
C GLY A 141 -17.65 -9.53 -16.74
N GLY A 142 -17.43 -10.02 -15.52
CA GLY A 142 -16.64 -9.32 -14.51
C GLY A 142 -16.34 -10.18 -13.29
N VAL A 143 -15.48 -9.67 -12.41
CA VAL A 143 -15.13 -10.31 -11.14
C VAL A 143 -16.13 -9.87 -10.06
N PRO A 144 -16.81 -10.79 -9.36
CA PRO A 144 -17.76 -10.40 -8.32
C PRO A 144 -17.02 -9.77 -7.12
N GLN A 145 -17.68 -8.83 -6.43
CA GLN A 145 -17.10 -8.16 -5.27
C GLN A 145 -16.66 -9.15 -4.16
N SER A 146 -17.34 -10.29 -4.04
CA SER A 146 -17.00 -11.34 -3.08
C SER A 146 -15.67 -12.05 -3.35
N ALA A 147 -15.09 -11.92 -4.55
CA ALA A 147 -13.77 -12.46 -4.87
C ALA A 147 -12.62 -11.63 -4.27
N PHE A 148 -12.89 -10.39 -3.87
CA PHE A 148 -11.96 -9.55 -3.15
C PHE A 148 -12.11 -9.80 -1.65
N ASP A 149 -11.00 -9.97 -0.95
CA ASP A 149 -10.95 -10.32 0.46
C ASP A 149 -10.85 -9.08 1.35
N ASP A 150 -10.57 -9.30 2.64
CA ASP A 150 -10.49 -8.24 3.63
C ASP A 150 -9.26 -7.35 3.41
N ASP A 151 -8.14 -7.87 2.90
CA ASP A 151 -6.99 -7.05 2.49
C ASP A 151 -7.42 -5.94 1.52
N PHE A 152 -8.26 -6.27 0.52
CA PHE A 152 -8.78 -5.30 -0.43
C PHE A 152 -9.66 -4.24 0.24
N ARG A 153 -10.63 -4.67 1.07
CA ARG A 153 -11.63 -3.78 1.69
C ARG A 153 -11.01 -2.89 2.77
N GLU A 154 -10.30 -3.49 3.71
CA GLU A 154 -9.64 -2.79 4.82
C GLU A 154 -8.53 -1.88 4.31
N GLY A 155 -7.74 -2.33 3.32
CA GLY A 155 -6.75 -1.48 2.68
C GLY A 155 -7.37 -0.24 2.03
N MET A 156 -8.49 -0.40 1.33
CA MET A 156 -9.25 0.71 0.73
C MET A 156 -9.83 1.66 1.80
N GLU A 157 -10.33 1.12 2.91
CA GLU A 157 -10.76 1.91 4.06
C GLU A 157 -9.60 2.74 4.62
N ARG A 158 -8.43 2.13 4.87
CA ARG A 158 -7.25 2.82 5.40
C ARG A 158 -6.74 3.93 4.48
N ILE A 159 -6.79 3.72 3.16
CA ILE A 159 -6.43 4.76 2.17
C ILE A 159 -7.37 5.96 2.34
N SER A 160 -8.68 5.74 2.28
CA SER A 160 -9.66 6.84 2.35
C SER A 160 -9.71 7.52 3.73
N ALA A 161 -9.48 6.76 4.80
CA ALA A 161 -9.43 7.30 6.16
C ALA A 161 -8.38 8.40 6.32
N SER A 162 -7.21 8.28 5.66
CA SER A 162 -6.18 9.33 5.69
C SER A 162 -6.71 10.68 5.21
N TRP A 163 -7.58 10.71 4.20
CA TRP A 163 -8.19 11.95 3.72
C TRP A 163 -9.31 12.41 4.64
N PHE A 164 -10.14 11.49 5.14
CA PHE A 164 -11.25 11.87 6.01
C PHE A 164 -10.78 12.49 7.33
N GLU A 165 -9.75 11.90 7.96
CA GLU A 165 -9.23 12.39 9.25
C GLU A 165 -8.53 13.76 9.13
N ASN A 166 -7.96 14.08 7.96
CA ASN A 166 -7.14 15.27 7.79
C ASN A 166 -7.81 16.39 7.00
N LEU A 167 -8.76 16.09 6.10
CA LEU A 167 -9.31 17.06 5.15
C LEU A 167 -10.83 17.22 5.22
N LEU A 168 -11.57 16.20 5.66
CA LEU A 168 -13.03 16.22 5.54
C LEU A 168 -13.64 17.40 6.29
N VAL A 169 -13.34 17.56 7.58
CA VAL A 169 -13.94 18.61 8.41
C VAL A 169 -13.20 19.94 8.19
N GLN A 170 -11.87 19.87 8.15
CA GLN A 170 -10.97 21.01 8.18
C GLN A 170 -10.96 21.78 6.86
N GLU A 171 -11.09 21.08 5.72
CA GLU A 171 -10.98 21.65 4.39
C GLU A 171 -12.29 21.52 3.60
N TRP A 172 -12.82 20.31 3.44
CA TRP A 172 -13.94 20.06 2.53
C TRP A 172 -15.26 20.63 3.05
N ILE A 173 -15.60 20.38 4.32
CA ILE A 173 -16.79 20.96 4.96
C ILE A 173 -16.59 22.45 5.23
N ALA A 174 -15.37 22.88 5.58
CA ALA A 174 -15.06 24.30 5.77
C ALA A 174 -15.28 25.13 4.50
N ALA A 175 -15.04 24.55 3.31
CA ALA A 175 -15.33 25.17 2.02
C ALA A 175 -16.84 25.29 1.71
N LEU A 176 -17.72 24.70 2.52
CA LEU A 176 -19.17 24.70 2.36
C LEU A 176 -19.84 25.40 3.56
N PRO A 177 -19.76 26.74 3.67
CA PRO A 177 -20.16 27.48 4.87
C PRO A 177 -21.62 27.26 5.28
N ASP A 178 -22.54 27.18 4.30
CA ASP A 178 -23.96 26.94 4.57
C ASP A 178 -24.22 25.52 5.09
N VAL A 179 -23.47 24.54 4.57
CA VAL A 179 -23.56 23.14 5.02
C VAL A 179 -23.00 23.02 6.43
N ARG A 180 -21.82 23.60 6.68
CA ARG A 180 -21.21 23.62 8.00
C ARG A 180 -22.14 24.26 9.03
N ALA A 181 -22.69 25.45 8.74
CA ALA A 181 -23.60 26.13 9.64
C ALA A 181 -24.89 25.31 9.90
N LYS A 182 -25.36 24.55 8.90
CA LYS A 182 -26.50 23.63 9.07
C LYS A 182 -26.14 22.47 10.00
N LEU A 183 -24.97 21.85 9.81
CA LEU A 183 -24.49 20.74 10.65
C LEU A 183 -24.25 21.16 12.11
N GLU A 184 -23.72 22.38 12.34
CA GLU A 184 -23.50 22.93 13.68
C GLU A 184 -24.80 23.18 14.45
N ARG A 185 -25.86 23.63 13.76
CA ARG A 185 -27.21 23.76 14.35
C ARG A 185 -27.90 22.44 14.63
N GLY A 186 -27.54 21.40 13.88
CA GLY A 186 -28.18 20.10 13.90
C GLY A 186 -28.91 19.81 12.60
N ALA A 187 -28.54 18.70 11.97
CA ALA A 187 -29.09 18.20 10.73
C ALA A 187 -29.17 16.67 10.74
N GLU A 188 -29.94 16.12 9.81
CA GLU A 188 -29.90 14.71 9.46
C GLU A 188 -29.13 14.58 8.14
N ALA A 189 -28.12 13.72 8.11
CA ALA A 189 -27.29 13.46 6.94
C ALA A 189 -27.10 11.96 6.73
N ALA A 190 -26.99 11.55 5.47
CA ALA A 190 -26.72 10.18 5.08
C ALA A 190 -25.47 10.09 4.20
N ASP A 191 -24.63 9.08 4.42
CA ASP A 191 -23.47 8.74 3.59
C ASP A 191 -23.74 7.42 2.85
N VAL A 192 -24.02 7.52 1.55
CA VAL A 192 -24.41 6.37 0.73
C VAL A 192 -23.16 5.67 0.20
N GLY A 193 -22.94 4.43 0.64
CA GLY A 193 -21.69 3.71 0.37
C GLY A 193 -20.62 3.99 1.42
N CYS A 194 -21.02 4.22 2.68
CA CYS A 194 -20.16 4.61 3.79
C CYS A 194 -19.03 3.63 4.14
N GLY A 195 -19.09 2.38 3.66
CA GLY A 195 -18.09 1.35 3.92
C GLY A 195 -17.90 1.12 5.42
N GLY A 196 -16.68 1.25 5.92
CA GLY A 196 -16.37 1.17 7.36
C GLY A 196 -16.87 2.36 8.19
N GLY A 197 -17.48 3.37 7.56
CA GLY A 197 -18.09 4.52 8.24
C GLY A 197 -17.08 5.55 8.77
N ARG A 198 -15.82 5.51 8.32
CA ARG A 198 -14.74 6.40 8.81
C ARG A 198 -15.09 7.89 8.63
N ALA A 199 -15.63 8.26 7.48
CA ALA A 199 -16.09 9.63 7.23
C ALA A 199 -17.22 10.05 8.19
N LEU A 200 -18.21 9.17 8.40
CA LEU A 200 -19.33 9.43 9.31
C LEU A 200 -18.88 9.59 10.76
N ILE A 201 -17.90 8.80 11.21
CA ILE A 201 -17.34 8.92 12.56
C ILE A 201 -16.71 10.30 12.75
N GLU A 202 -15.91 10.78 11.78
CA GLU A 202 -15.31 12.11 11.84
C GLU A 202 -16.36 13.23 11.82
N MET A 203 -17.39 13.09 10.97
CA MET A 203 -18.50 14.04 10.92
C MET A 203 -19.30 14.08 12.22
N ALA A 204 -19.61 12.93 12.81
CA ALA A 204 -20.35 12.83 14.07
C ALA A 204 -19.57 13.41 15.24
N ARG A 205 -18.24 13.24 15.27
CA ARG A 205 -17.35 13.88 16.26
C ARG A 205 -17.34 15.39 16.12
N ALA A 206 -17.27 15.90 14.89
CA ALA A 206 -17.19 17.34 14.62
C ALA A 206 -18.53 18.08 14.81
N PHE A 207 -19.66 17.40 14.55
CA PHE A 207 -20.99 18.01 14.55
C PHE A 207 -21.96 17.24 15.46
N PRO A 208 -21.80 17.32 16.80
CA PRO A 208 -22.54 16.48 17.75
C PRO A 208 -24.05 16.77 17.83
N ASN A 209 -24.51 17.91 17.31
CA ASN A 209 -25.94 18.24 17.22
C ASN A 209 -26.62 17.60 16.01
N SER A 210 -25.85 16.99 15.09
CA SER A 210 -26.36 16.33 13.89
C SER A 210 -26.44 14.82 14.07
N THR A 211 -27.34 14.19 13.32
CA THR A 211 -27.48 12.74 13.23
C THR A 211 -27.01 12.26 11.87
N PHE A 212 -26.21 11.21 11.85
CA PHE A 212 -25.59 10.65 10.65
C PHE A 212 -26.01 9.20 10.46
N THR A 213 -26.40 8.84 9.25
CA THR A 213 -26.77 7.47 8.85
C THR A 213 -25.86 6.98 7.73
N GLY A 214 -25.33 5.76 7.86
CA GLY A 214 -24.56 5.08 6.81
C GLY A 214 -25.37 4.02 6.09
#